data_AF-A0A0M9ZEX5-F1
#
_entry.id   AF-A0A0M9ZEX5-F1
#
_cell.length_a   1.000
_cell.length_b   1.000
_cell.length_c   1.000
_cell.angle_alpha   90.00
_cell.angle_beta   90.00
_cell.angle_gamma   90.00
#
_symmetry.space_group_name_H-M   'P 1'
#
loop_
_entity.id
_entity.type
_entity.pdbx_description
1 polymer ?
#
loop_
_entity_poly.entity_id
_entity_poly.type
_entity_poly.pdbx_seq_one_letter_code
_entity_poly.pdbx_strand_id
1 'polypeptide(L)'
;MLAAGAAFLLAVPAMTALSSAARAADADLARNGGFEAGLDGWTCTSGTTVGSPVRSGGSALKATPAGSDNARCAQTVTVRPDSQYTLAGYVRGSYVYLGASGTGTTDVSTWTQSAPDWQQLTTAFRTGPSTTRVTIYTHGWYGTGAYHADDLTLIGPGVDAGQPPAAPTGLRTGTVTSSSVALSWTAVTGATEYAVYRDGQKIRTVSGTSTTVTGLSPSTAYSFQVAAVNAAGESARSATVTATTSPGSGGSPDLPPHALVGYLHASFANGSGYTRLADVPDSWDVIDLAFGEPTSVTSGDIRFDRCPVAECPNVESDAEFKAAIRAKQAAGKKVLISIGGQNGQVQLTTAAARDTFVSSVSRIIDEYGLDGLDIDFEGHSLSLNADDTDFKNPRTPVIVNLISALKSLKAKYGDDFVLTMAPETFFVQLGYQYYGTGQWGGQDPRAGAYLPVIHAMRDDLTLLHVQDYNSGPIMGLDNQYHSMGGADFHIAMTDMLLTGFPVAGDANNVFPPLRPDQVAIGMPASTNAGNGHVPPGEVVKALDCLTEKTSCGSYTTHGTWPALRGLMTWSINWDRYSNWEFQRTFDGYFG
;
A
#
# COMPACT_ATOMS: atom_id res chain seq x y z
N MET A 1 35.94 -32.43 -96.52
CA MET A 1 34.69 -32.31 -97.27
C MET A 1 33.53 -32.38 -96.29
N LEU A 2 32.65 -31.37 -96.34
CA LEU A 2 31.33 -31.22 -95.66
C LEU A 2 31.38 -31.11 -94.11
N ALA A 3 31.21 -29.89 -93.53
CA ALA A 3 29.96 -29.15 -93.26
C ALA A 3 29.58 -29.35 -91.76
N ALA A 4 29.08 -28.42 -90.95
CA ALA A 4 28.61 -27.04 -91.08
C ALA A 4 28.43 -26.43 -89.66
N GLY A 5 28.42 -25.09 -89.57
CA GLY A 5 27.73 -24.24 -88.56
C GLY A 5 28.11 -24.40 -87.07
N ALA A 6 28.05 -23.41 -86.18
CA ALA A 6 27.49 -22.07 -86.20
C ALA A 6 28.12 -21.25 -85.04
N ALA A 7 27.86 -19.94 -85.06
CA ALA A 7 28.44 -18.88 -84.22
C ALA A 7 28.42 -19.12 -82.70
N PHE A 8 29.55 -18.83 -82.03
CA PHE A 8 29.64 -18.67 -80.58
C PHE A 8 29.49 -17.20 -80.20
N LEU A 9 28.36 -16.86 -79.56
CA LEU A 9 28.16 -15.63 -78.80
C LEU A 9 28.90 -15.75 -77.46
N LEU A 10 29.81 -14.81 -77.18
CA LEU A 10 30.49 -14.66 -75.90
C LEU A 10 29.52 -14.06 -74.86
N ALA A 11 28.96 -14.91 -74.00
CA ALA A 11 28.26 -14.49 -72.79
C ALA A 11 29.23 -14.54 -71.59
N VAL A 12 29.41 -13.39 -70.94
CA VAL A 12 30.15 -13.23 -69.68
C VAL A 12 29.42 -13.99 -68.57
N PRO A 13 30.07 -14.91 -67.82
CA PRO A 13 29.43 -15.55 -66.68
C PRO A 13 29.34 -14.57 -65.51
N ALA A 14 28.12 -14.25 -65.10
CA ALA A 14 27.85 -13.61 -63.82
C ALA A 14 28.22 -14.58 -62.69
N MET A 15 29.24 -14.25 -61.90
CA MET A 15 29.49 -14.90 -60.62
C MET A 15 28.37 -14.49 -59.66
N THR A 16 27.38 -15.37 -59.49
CA THR A 16 26.45 -15.31 -58.37
C THR A 16 27.20 -15.72 -57.11
N ALA A 17 27.46 -14.74 -56.24
CA ALA A 17 27.89 -15.01 -54.87
C ALA A 17 26.79 -15.81 -54.16
N LEU A 18 27.06 -17.09 -53.89
CA LEU A 18 26.29 -17.88 -52.95
C LEU A 18 26.49 -17.28 -51.56
N SER A 19 25.58 -16.42 -51.13
CA SER A 19 25.47 -16.01 -49.74
C SER A 19 24.97 -17.21 -48.93
N SER A 20 25.88 -17.94 -48.30
CA SER A 20 25.53 -18.82 -47.19
C SER A 20 25.04 -17.94 -46.03
N ALA A 21 23.74 -17.73 -45.93
CA ALA A 21 23.15 -17.14 -44.73
C ALA A 21 23.50 -18.06 -43.55
N ALA A 22 24.30 -17.56 -42.63
CA ALA A 22 24.57 -18.24 -41.37
C ALA A 22 23.23 -18.47 -40.66
N ARG A 23 22.87 -19.74 -40.41
CA ARG A 23 21.74 -20.08 -39.54
C ARG A 23 22.05 -19.54 -38.15
N ALA A 24 21.13 -18.78 -37.56
CA ALA A 24 21.17 -18.49 -36.12
C ALA A 24 21.25 -19.81 -35.35
N ALA A 25 22.10 -19.88 -34.33
CA ALA A 25 22.21 -21.06 -33.48
C ALA A 25 20.89 -21.28 -32.72
N ASP A 26 20.53 -22.54 -32.47
CA ASP A 26 19.37 -22.87 -31.65
C ASP A 26 19.58 -22.32 -30.23
N ALA A 27 18.53 -21.78 -29.63
CA ALA A 27 18.52 -21.22 -28.28
C ALA A 27 17.55 -22.02 -27.41
N ASP A 28 17.83 -22.04 -26.09
CA ASP A 28 16.86 -22.51 -25.11
C ASP A 28 15.84 -21.42 -24.81
N LEU A 29 14.57 -21.74 -25.03
CA LEU A 29 13.45 -20.81 -24.89
C LEU A 29 12.64 -21.03 -23.61
N ALA A 30 12.93 -22.10 -22.86
CA ALA A 30 12.33 -22.29 -21.54
C ALA A 30 12.98 -21.32 -20.54
N ARG A 31 12.18 -20.50 -19.85
CA ARG A 31 12.68 -19.62 -18.79
C ARG A 31 12.54 -20.30 -17.44
N ASN A 32 13.57 -20.19 -16.60
CA ASN A 32 13.57 -20.76 -15.25
C ASN A 32 13.21 -22.26 -15.27
N GLY A 33 13.71 -23.01 -16.25
CA GLY A 33 13.41 -24.44 -16.40
C GLY A 33 14.00 -25.34 -15.31
N GLY A 34 15.03 -24.85 -14.61
CA GLY A 34 15.58 -25.47 -13.40
C GLY A 34 14.96 -24.95 -12.09
N PHE A 35 13.95 -24.08 -12.16
CA PHE A 35 13.19 -23.61 -10.98
C PHE A 35 14.00 -22.91 -9.87
N GLU A 36 15.19 -22.38 -10.19
CA GLU A 36 16.06 -21.62 -9.28
C GLU A 36 15.45 -20.29 -8.83
N ALA A 37 14.56 -19.71 -9.64
CA ALA A 37 13.81 -18.50 -9.31
C ALA A 37 12.39 -18.82 -8.81
N GLY A 38 12.22 -19.92 -8.07
CA GLY A 38 10.90 -20.39 -7.66
C GLY A 38 10.06 -20.79 -8.88
N LEU A 39 8.76 -20.46 -8.86
CA LEU A 39 7.86 -20.69 -9.99
C LEU A 39 7.79 -19.49 -10.96
N ASP A 40 8.77 -18.58 -10.96
CA ASP A 40 8.77 -17.45 -11.90
C ASP A 40 8.65 -17.94 -13.35
N GLY A 41 7.69 -17.38 -14.09
CA GLY A 41 7.37 -17.79 -15.45
C GLY A 41 6.64 -19.13 -15.62
N TRP A 42 6.28 -19.82 -14.54
CA TRP A 42 5.53 -21.09 -14.54
C TRP A 42 4.21 -20.97 -13.78
N THR A 43 3.15 -21.56 -14.34
CA THR A 43 1.84 -21.65 -13.68
C THR A 43 1.56 -23.11 -13.33
N CYS A 44 1.39 -23.39 -12.05
CA CYS A 44 1.14 -24.73 -11.51
C CYS A 44 -0.21 -24.79 -10.82
N THR A 45 -0.99 -25.85 -11.05
CA THR A 45 -2.26 -26.08 -10.33
C THR A 45 -2.04 -26.57 -8.89
N SER A 46 -1.03 -27.42 -8.68
CA SER A 46 -0.65 -27.98 -7.37
C SER A 46 0.85 -28.27 -7.33
N GLY A 47 1.67 -27.22 -7.44
CA GLY A 47 3.13 -27.30 -7.51
C GLY A 47 3.84 -26.26 -6.66
N THR A 48 5.04 -26.60 -6.19
CA THR A 48 5.97 -25.73 -5.46
C THR A 48 7.41 -26.10 -5.81
N THR A 49 8.38 -25.30 -5.41
CA THR A 49 9.80 -25.64 -5.55
C THR A 49 10.35 -26.28 -4.27
N VAL A 50 11.32 -27.19 -4.42
CA VAL A 50 12.00 -27.88 -3.30
C VAL A 50 13.51 -27.83 -3.46
N GLY A 51 14.24 -27.79 -2.35
CA GLY A 51 15.71 -27.89 -2.35
C GLY A 51 16.25 -29.33 -2.33
N SER A 52 15.37 -30.33 -2.25
CA SER A 52 15.71 -31.76 -2.41
C SER A 52 14.45 -32.58 -2.66
N PRO A 53 14.45 -33.54 -3.61
CA PRO A 53 15.53 -33.84 -4.55
C PRO A 53 15.71 -32.72 -5.59
N VAL A 54 16.95 -32.51 -6.04
CA VAL A 54 17.32 -31.57 -7.13
C VAL A 54 18.27 -32.31 -8.07
N ARG A 55 18.17 -32.10 -9.39
CA ARG A 55 19.07 -32.72 -10.39
C ARG A 55 20.29 -31.84 -10.61
N SER A 56 20.09 -30.55 -10.79
CA SER A 56 21.18 -29.56 -10.87
C SER A 56 20.75 -28.25 -10.22
N GLY A 57 21.71 -27.43 -9.77
CA GLY A 57 21.41 -26.21 -9.04
C GLY A 57 20.94 -26.45 -7.60
N GLY A 58 20.07 -25.58 -7.10
CA GLY A 58 19.58 -25.56 -5.72
C GLY A 58 18.08 -25.82 -5.58
N SER A 59 17.34 -25.95 -6.68
CA SER A 59 15.88 -26.05 -6.67
C SER A 59 15.35 -26.99 -7.75
N ALA A 60 14.19 -27.58 -7.52
CA ALA A 60 13.45 -28.35 -8.53
C ALA A 60 11.93 -28.21 -8.30
N LEU A 61 11.13 -28.45 -9.33
CA LEU A 61 9.68 -28.53 -9.18
C LEU A 61 9.30 -29.79 -8.39
N LYS A 62 8.36 -29.66 -7.45
CA LYS A 62 7.58 -30.74 -6.87
C LYS A 62 6.10 -30.44 -7.06
N ALA A 63 5.37 -31.34 -7.70
CA ALA A 63 3.94 -31.18 -7.96
C ALA A 63 3.18 -32.47 -7.60
N THR A 64 2.03 -32.33 -6.93
CA THR A 64 1.29 -33.46 -6.34
C THR A 64 -0.14 -33.53 -6.88
N PRO A 65 -0.46 -34.53 -7.73
CA PRO A 65 -1.81 -34.76 -8.20
C PRO A 65 -2.79 -34.97 -7.03
N ALA A 66 -4.01 -34.43 -7.16
CA ALA A 66 -5.05 -34.55 -6.13
C ALA A 66 -6.44 -34.53 -6.77
N GLY A 67 -7.29 -35.50 -6.41
CA GLY A 67 -8.64 -35.62 -6.98
C GLY A 67 -8.60 -35.68 -8.51
N SER A 68 -9.24 -34.71 -9.17
CA SER A 68 -9.28 -34.54 -10.63
C SER A 68 -8.23 -33.56 -11.17
N ASP A 69 -7.26 -33.14 -10.36
CA ASP A 69 -6.10 -32.35 -10.78
C ASP A 69 -4.87 -33.24 -10.95
N ASN A 70 -4.21 -33.16 -12.11
CA ASN A 70 -2.98 -33.91 -12.42
C ASN A 70 -1.72 -33.12 -12.03
N ALA A 71 -1.88 -32.01 -11.31
CA ALA A 71 -0.82 -31.11 -10.87
C ALA A 71 0.03 -30.61 -12.03
N ARG A 72 -0.64 -30.06 -13.06
CA ARG A 72 0.02 -29.53 -14.24
C ARG A 72 0.79 -28.26 -13.90
N CYS A 73 2.03 -28.21 -14.35
CA CYS A 73 2.87 -27.01 -14.38
C CYS A 73 3.18 -26.66 -15.83
N ALA A 74 2.98 -25.40 -16.21
CA ALA A 74 3.07 -24.98 -17.60
C ALA A 74 3.70 -23.58 -17.75
N GLN A 75 4.39 -23.39 -18.88
CA GLN A 75 4.95 -22.11 -19.30
C GLN A 75 4.60 -21.85 -20.77
N THR A 76 4.19 -20.62 -21.09
CA THR A 76 3.97 -20.19 -22.47
C THR A 76 5.20 -19.48 -23.00
N VAL A 77 5.79 -20.03 -24.06
CA VAL A 77 7.01 -19.54 -24.72
C VAL A 77 6.69 -18.94 -26.08
N THR A 78 7.48 -17.95 -26.51
CA THR A 78 7.39 -17.40 -27.86
C THR A 78 8.25 -18.23 -28.80
N VAL A 79 7.71 -18.59 -29.96
CA VAL A 79 8.35 -19.45 -30.97
C VAL A 79 8.23 -18.82 -32.35
N ARG A 80 9.04 -19.26 -33.31
CA ARG A 80 8.91 -18.91 -34.73
C ARG A 80 7.87 -19.82 -35.38
N PRO A 81 7.06 -19.32 -36.32
CA PRO A 81 6.25 -20.17 -37.18
C PRO A 81 7.10 -21.15 -38.02
N ASP A 82 6.48 -22.24 -38.47
CA ASP A 82 7.08 -23.25 -39.37
C ASP A 82 8.46 -23.78 -38.95
N SER A 83 8.73 -23.84 -37.66
CA SER A 83 10.05 -24.09 -37.08
C SER A 83 10.08 -25.32 -36.18
N GLN A 84 11.22 -26.00 -36.14
CA GLN A 84 11.40 -27.23 -35.37
C GLN A 84 11.95 -26.93 -33.98
N TYR A 85 11.37 -27.57 -32.95
CA TYR A 85 11.77 -27.44 -31.56
C TYR A 85 11.93 -28.82 -30.91
N THR A 86 12.86 -28.91 -29.96
CA THR A 86 13.10 -30.07 -29.10
C THR A 86 12.84 -29.66 -27.66
N LEU A 87 11.85 -30.29 -27.02
CA LEU A 87 11.53 -30.11 -25.61
C LEU A 87 12.13 -31.27 -24.82
N ALA A 88 12.94 -30.97 -23.81
CA ALA A 88 13.52 -31.96 -22.91
C ALA A 88 13.43 -31.51 -21.45
N GLY A 89 13.48 -32.46 -20.53
CA GLY A 89 13.55 -32.18 -19.09
C GLY A 89 13.76 -33.45 -18.28
N TYR A 90 14.29 -33.31 -17.08
CA TYR A 90 14.47 -34.43 -16.16
C TYR A 90 13.26 -34.53 -15.24
N VAL A 91 12.75 -35.74 -15.07
CA VAL A 91 11.60 -36.02 -14.22
C VAL A 91 11.90 -37.13 -13.23
N ARG A 92 11.20 -37.11 -12.10
CA ARG A 92 11.24 -38.17 -11.08
C ARG A 92 9.84 -38.41 -10.53
N GLY A 93 9.42 -39.66 -10.40
CA GLY A 93 8.08 -40.04 -9.94
C GLY A 93 7.41 -41.06 -10.85
N SER A 94 6.13 -41.34 -10.59
CA SER A 94 5.34 -42.30 -11.37
C SER A 94 4.39 -41.58 -12.32
N TYR A 95 4.28 -42.07 -13.55
CA TYR A 95 3.40 -41.53 -14.60
C TYR A 95 3.59 -40.02 -14.84
N VAL A 96 4.84 -39.61 -15.09
CA VAL A 96 5.18 -38.20 -15.34
C VAL A 96 5.21 -37.92 -16.83
N TYR A 97 4.50 -36.87 -17.23
CA TYR A 97 4.38 -36.42 -18.62
C TYR A 97 5.18 -35.12 -18.83
N LEU A 98 5.75 -34.99 -20.02
CA LEU A 98 6.35 -33.78 -20.57
C LEU A 98 5.74 -33.53 -21.96
N GLY A 99 5.24 -32.33 -22.22
CA GLY A 99 4.60 -32.04 -23.50
C GLY A 99 4.53 -30.57 -23.87
N ALA A 100 4.06 -30.33 -25.09
CA ALA A 100 3.83 -29.01 -25.66
C ALA A 100 2.46 -28.96 -26.31
N SER A 101 1.67 -27.93 -25.96
CA SER A 101 0.33 -27.69 -26.49
C SER A 101 0.22 -26.34 -27.18
N GLY A 102 -0.73 -26.21 -28.11
CA GLY A 102 -0.88 -25.01 -28.94
C GLY A 102 0.19 -24.90 -30.02
N THR A 103 0.74 -26.03 -30.47
CA THR A 103 1.78 -26.08 -31.52
C THR A 103 1.27 -25.55 -32.88
N GLY A 104 -0.04 -25.48 -33.07
CA GLY A 104 -0.68 -25.16 -34.36
C GLY A 104 -0.50 -26.27 -35.42
N THR A 105 0.05 -27.41 -35.01
CA THR A 105 0.05 -28.67 -35.76
C THR A 105 -0.58 -29.75 -34.89
N THR A 106 0.18 -30.76 -34.49
CA THR A 106 -0.23 -31.79 -33.53
C THR A 106 0.53 -31.57 -32.24
N ASP A 107 -0.20 -31.36 -31.16
CA ASP A 107 0.36 -31.24 -29.82
C ASP A 107 1.07 -32.55 -29.42
N VAL A 108 2.21 -32.43 -28.75
CA VAL A 108 3.10 -33.56 -28.47
C VAL A 108 3.21 -33.78 -26.97
N SER A 109 3.34 -35.05 -26.59
CA SER A 109 3.74 -35.42 -25.23
C SER A 109 4.56 -36.70 -25.25
N THR A 110 5.40 -36.84 -24.23
CA THR A 110 6.13 -38.06 -23.89
C THR A 110 5.99 -38.29 -22.39
N TRP A 111 6.16 -39.51 -21.92
CA TRP A 111 5.96 -39.83 -20.51
C TRP A 111 6.75 -41.05 -20.07
N THR A 112 6.93 -41.18 -18.75
CA THR A 112 7.50 -42.37 -18.12
C THR A 112 6.53 -42.95 -17.11
N GLN A 113 6.41 -44.28 -17.08
CA GLN A 113 5.60 -44.97 -16.10
C GLN A 113 6.21 -44.90 -14.70
N SER A 114 7.53 -44.96 -14.59
CA SER A 114 8.25 -44.92 -13.32
C SER A 114 9.68 -44.41 -13.50
N ALA A 115 10.00 -43.33 -12.81
CA ALA A 115 11.34 -42.74 -12.71
C ALA A 115 11.73 -42.66 -11.22
N PRO A 116 12.32 -43.74 -10.64
CA PRO A 116 12.74 -43.74 -9.24
C PRO A 116 13.86 -42.74 -8.94
N ASP A 117 14.64 -42.41 -9.96
CA ASP A 117 15.65 -41.34 -9.99
C ASP A 117 15.43 -40.45 -11.22
N TRP A 118 16.20 -39.37 -11.35
CA TRP A 118 16.10 -38.42 -12.46
C TRP A 118 16.23 -39.10 -13.83
N GLN A 119 15.14 -39.10 -14.58
CA GLN A 119 15.06 -39.64 -15.94
C GLN A 119 14.79 -38.50 -16.92
N GLN A 120 15.58 -38.40 -17.98
CA GLN A 120 15.32 -37.42 -19.04
C GLN A 120 14.17 -37.88 -19.92
N LEU A 121 13.21 -36.99 -20.15
CA LEU A 121 12.21 -37.10 -21.20
C LEU A 121 12.56 -36.12 -22.32
N THR A 122 12.31 -36.51 -23.56
CA THR A 122 12.50 -35.65 -24.74
C THR A 122 11.39 -35.89 -25.76
N THR A 123 10.94 -34.82 -26.39
CA THR A 123 10.00 -34.85 -27.53
C THR A 123 10.33 -33.70 -28.48
N ALA A 124 9.87 -33.77 -29.73
CA ALA A 124 10.09 -32.72 -30.72
C ALA A 124 8.79 -32.40 -31.44
N PHE A 125 8.63 -31.15 -31.83
CA PHE A 125 7.47 -30.69 -32.60
C PHE A 125 7.88 -29.63 -33.63
N ARG A 126 7.00 -29.42 -34.61
CA ARG A 126 7.09 -28.33 -35.57
C ARG A 126 5.91 -27.39 -35.36
N THR A 127 6.20 -26.09 -35.23
CA THR A 127 5.16 -25.07 -35.12
C THR A 127 4.41 -24.90 -36.44
N GLY A 128 3.12 -24.58 -36.35
CA GLY A 128 2.29 -24.24 -37.50
C GLY A 128 2.67 -22.90 -38.14
N PRO A 129 2.12 -22.58 -39.32
CA PRO A 129 2.52 -21.43 -40.13
C PRO A 129 2.17 -20.06 -39.53
N SER A 130 1.31 -20.02 -38.52
CA SER A 130 0.94 -18.81 -37.77
C SER A 130 1.26 -18.90 -36.28
N THR A 131 1.88 -19.99 -35.83
CA THR A 131 2.15 -20.23 -34.42
C THR A 131 3.32 -19.40 -33.95
N THR A 132 3.04 -18.43 -33.08
CA THR A 132 4.06 -17.58 -32.44
C THR A 132 4.22 -17.85 -30.95
N ARG A 133 3.35 -18.70 -30.37
CA ARG A 133 3.38 -19.08 -28.96
C ARG A 133 3.03 -20.55 -28.78
N VAL A 134 3.71 -21.22 -27.86
CA VAL A 134 3.45 -22.61 -27.47
C VAL A 134 3.49 -22.72 -25.95
N THR A 135 2.65 -23.58 -25.38
CA THR A 135 2.69 -23.86 -23.94
C THR A 135 3.39 -25.19 -23.70
N ILE A 136 4.58 -25.16 -23.10
CA ILE A 136 5.28 -26.36 -22.59
C ILE A 136 4.77 -26.71 -21.19
N TYR A 137 4.75 -27.99 -20.83
CA TYR A 137 4.20 -28.42 -19.55
C TYR A 137 4.74 -29.76 -19.06
N THR A 138 4.64 -29.96 -17.75
CA THR A 138 4.71 -31.26 -17.08
C THR A 138 3.42 -31.53 -16.30
N HIS A 139 3.06 -32.79 -16.12
CA HIS A 139 2.01 -33.19 -15.18
C HIS A 139 2.19 -34.64 -14.72
N GLY A 140 1.58 -34.99 -13.60
CA GLY A 140 1.52 -36.37 -13.10
C GLY A 140 0.26 -37.09 -13.61
N TRP A 141 -0.15 -38.12 -12.88
CA TRP A 141 -1.39 -38.85 -13.15
C TRP A 141 -2.32 -38.82 -11.93
N TYR A 142 -3.62 -38.91 -12.18
CA TYR A 142 -4.61 -38.90 -11.10
C TYR A 142 -4.39 -40.04 -10.11
N GLY A 143 -4.42 -39.72 -8.82
CA GLY A 143 -4.23 -40.70 -7.75
C GLY A 143 -2.80 -41.20 -7.56
N THR A 144 -1.80 -40.59 -8.23
CA THR A 144 -0.38 -40.89 -7.97
C THR A 144 0.24 -39.92 -6.97
N GLY A 145 1.36 -40.32 -6.36
CA GLY A 145 2.16 -39.45 -5.50
C GLY A 145 2.82 -38.29 -6.25
N ALA A 146 3.54 -37.44 -5.51
CA ALA A 146 4.25 -36.29 -6.07
C ALA A 146 5.25 -36.69 -7.16
N TYR A 147 5.31 -35.91 -8.23
CA TYR A 147 6.38 -35.94 -9.21
C TYR A 147 7.29 -34.72 -9.05
N HIS A 148 8.50 -34.84 -9.58
CA HIS A 148 9.46 -33.76 -9.65
C HIS A 148 9.89 -33.54 -11.09
N ALA A 149 10.20 -32.30 -11.45
CA ALA A 149 10.78 -31.94 -12.73
C ALA A 149 11.91 -30.93 -12.53
N ASP A 150 12.93 -31.02 -13.36
CA ASP A 150 14.11 -30.16 -13.30
C ASP A 150 14.75 -30.05 -14.68
N ASP A 151 15.49 -28.96 -14.90
CA ASP A 151 16.20 -28.64 -16.14
C ASP A 151 15.35 -28.80 -17.41
N LEU A 152 14.15 -28.20 -17.39
CA LEU A 152 13.29 -28.11 -18.56
C LEU A 152 13.88 -27.16 -19.61
N THR A 153 14.04 -27.65 -20.83
CA THR A 153 14.64 -26.91 -21.95
C THR A 153 13.75 -27.02 -23.18
N LEU A 154 13.67 -25.94 -23.95
CA LEU A 154 13.02 -25.92 -25.25
C LEU A 154 14.00 -25.35 -26.28
N ILE A 155 14.70 -26.25 -26.96
CA ILE A 155 15.75 -25.91 -27.93
C ILE A 155 15.16 -25.79 -29.33
N GLY A 156 15.38 -24.67 -30.00
CA GLY A 156 15.08 -24.50 -31.42
C GLY A 156 15.49 -23.12 -31.91
N PRO A 157 15.06 -22.68 -33.12
CA PRO A 157 15.45 -21.39 -33.63
C PRO A 157 14.85 -20.32 -32.71
N GLY A 158 15.72 -19.63 -31.98
CA GLY A 158 15.28 -18.57 -31.09
C GLY A 158 14.57 -17.50 -31.88
N VAL A 159 13.49 -16.92 -31.35
CA VAL A 159 13.02 -15.65 -31.88
C VAL A 159 14.19 -14.68 -31.78
N ASP A 160 14.51 -13.92 -32.84
CA ASP A 160 15.46 -12.82 -32.69
C ASP A 160 14.86 -11.93 -31.62
N ALA A 161 15.35 -12.02 -30.37
CA ALA A 161 14.84 -11.25 -29.26
C ALA A 161 15.18 -9.74 -29.43
N GLY A 162 15.83 -9.41 -30.55
CA GLY A 162 16.59 -8.18 -30.72
C GLY A 162 17.85 -8.22 -29.86
N GLN A 163 18.55 -7.09 -29.85
CA GLN A 163 19.44 -6.78 -28.73
C GLN A 163 18.58 -6.25 -27.56
N PRO A 164 19.08 -6.28 -26.31
CA PRO A 164 18.50 -5.48 -25.25
C PRO A 164 18.26 -4.05 -25.75
N PRO A 165 17.20 -3.37 -25.29
CA PRO A 165 16.91 -2.03 -25.79
C PRO A 165 18.07 -1.06 -25.53
N ALA A 166 18.07 0.10 -26.18
CA ALA A 166 19.01 1.15 -25.82
C ALA A 166 18.74 1.64 -24.37
N ALA A 167 19.78 2.18 -23.70
CA ALA A 167 19.59 2.79 -22.40
C ALA A 167 18.55 3.93 -22.48
N PRO A 168 17.58 4.01 -21.55
CA PRO A 168 16.63 5.11 -21.51
C PRO A 168 17.34 6.47 -21.42
N THR A 169 16.83 7.42 -22.19
CA THR A 169 17.28 8.82 -22.15
C THR A 169 16.15 9.71 -21.64
N GLY A 170 16.48 10.97 -21.32
CA GLY A 170 15.49 11.95 -20.88
C GLY A 170 14.87 11.65 -19.51
N LEU A 171 15.49 10.78 -18.69
CA LEU A 171 15.07 10.60 -17.30
C LEU A 171 15.13 11.95 -16.59
N ARG A 172 14.01 12.34 -15.99
CA ARG A 172 13.85 13.59 -15.25
C ARG A 172 12.90 13.40 -14.08
N THR A 173 13.13 14.20 -13.05
CA THR A 173 12.24 14.34 -11.90
C THR A 173 11.10 15.29 -12.26
N GLY A 174 9.88 14.94 -11.84
CA GLY A 174 8.69 15.78 -11.89
C GLY A 174 8.42 16.38 -10.51
N THR A 175 7.15 16.35 -10.10
CA THR A 175 6.74 16.76 -8.74
C THR A 175 7.52 15.99 -7.67
N VAL A 176 8.13 16.74 -6.76
CA VAL A 176 8.80 16.22 -5.57
C VAL A 176 7.99 16.65 -4.35
N THR A 177 7.52 15.68 -3.57
CA THR A 177 6.86 15.93 -2.28
C THR A 177 7.82 15.57 -1.14
N SER A 178 7.34 15.66 0.09
CA SER A 178 8.12 15.22 1.25
C SER A 178 8.34 13.71 1.30
N SER A 179 7.47 12.94 0.64
CA SER A 179 7.47 11.48 0.72
C SER A 179 7.47 10.79 -0.64
N SER A 180 7.54 11.56 -1.74
CA SER A 180 7.52 11.01 -3.08
C SER A 180 8.27 11.83 -4.13
N VAL A 181 8.69 11.17 -5.20
CA VAL A 181 9.29 11.79 -6.39
C VAL A 181 8.65 11.19 -7.63
N ALA A 182 8.02 12.02 -8.45
CA ALA A 182 7.58 11.65 -9.79
C ALA A 182 8.78 11.57 -10.74
N LEU A 183 8.83 10.56 -11.58
CA LEU A 183 9.86 10.31 -12.60
C LEU A 183 9.20 10.14 -13.97
N SER A 184 9.86 10.64 -15.01
CA SER A 184 9.48 10.38 -16.41
C SER A 184 10.72 10.25 -17.28
N TRP A 185 10.63 9.47 -18.35
CA TRP A 185 11.71 9.26 -19.32
C TRP A 185 11.16 9.11 -20.74
N THR A 186 12.06 9.10 -21.73
CA THR A 186 11.69 8.89 -23.13
C THR A 186 11.48 7.40 -23.41
N ALA A 187 10.43 7.09 -24.17
CA ALA A 187 10.17 5.72 -24.63
C ALA A 187 11.35 5.18 -25.47
N VAL A 188 11.78 3.97 -25.18
CA VAL A 188 12.81 3.25 -25.92
C VAL A 188 12.16 2.25 -26.86
N THR A 189 12.49 2.32 -28.15
CA THR A 189 12.05 1.35 -29.15
C THR A 189 12.49 -0.06 -28.77
N GLY A 190 11.55 -1.02 -28.79
CA GLY A 190 11.82 -2.42 -28.46
C GLY A 190 11.78 -2.73 -26.96
N ALA A 191 11.55 -1.75 -26.09
CA ALA A 191 11.27 -1.98 -24.67
C ALA A 191 9.81 -2.42 -24.48
N THR A 192 9.59 -3.44 -23.65
CA THR A 192 8.26 -3.87 -23.19
C THR A 192 7.93 -3.31 -21.81
N GLU A 193 8.96 -3.02 -21.02
CA GLU A 193 8.85 -2.46 -19.67
C GLU A 193 10.15 -1.73 -19.28
N TYR A 194 10.16 -1.13 -18.09
CA TYR A 194 11.29 -0.36 -17.56
C TYR A 194 11.53 -0.70 -16.08
N ALA A 195 12.75 -1.11 -15.75
CA ALA A 195 13.21 -1.30 -14.39
C ALA A 195 13.62 0.05 -13.79
N VAL A 196 13.08 0.39 -12.62
CA VAL A 196 13.32 1.64 -11.90
C VAL A 196 14.21 1.35 -10.70
N TYR A 197 15.25 2.17 -10.55
CA TYR A 197 16.25 2.04 -9.50
C TYR A 197 16.24 3.24 -8.58
N ARG A 198 16.39 3.00 -7.28
CA ARG A 198 16.63 3.99 -6.22
C ARG A 198 17.91 3.62 -5.48
N ASP A 199 18.86 4.54 -5.42
CA ASP A 199 20.15 4.36 -4.73
C ASP A 199 20.88 3.07 -5.15
N GLY A 200 20.83 2.81 -6.46
CA GLY A 200 21.47 1.66 -7.09
C GLY A 200 20.68 0.35 -7.02
N GLN A 201 19.63 0.27 -6.19
CA GLN A 201 18.77 -0.92 -6.01
C GLN A 201 17.52 -0.86 -6.89
N LYS A 202 17.16 -2.00 -7.50
CA LYS A 202 15.93 -2.10 -8.29
C LYS A 202 14.74 -2.10 -7.34
N ILE A 203 13.84 -1.12 -7.49
CA ILE A 203 12.68 -0.99 -6.61
C ILE A 203 11.38 -1.50 -7.25
N ARG A 204 11.27 -1.48 -8.58
CA ARG A 204 10.09 -1.96 -9.33
C ARG A 204 10.36 -2.00 -10.83
N THR A 205 9.43 -2.62 -11.56
CA THR A 205 9.34 -2.56 -13.02
C THR A 205 7.98 -1.98 -13.43
N VAL A 206 7.93 -1.20 -14.51
CA VAL A 206 6.71 -0.55 -15.02
C VAL A 206 6.61 -0.65 -16.54
N SER A 207 5.40 -0.75 -17.08
CA SER A 207 5.17 -0.79 -18.54
C SER A 207 5.12 0.59 -19.20
N GLY A 208 4.86 1.65 -18.42
CA GLY A 208 4.81 3.03 -18.89
C GLY A 208 6.17 3.74 -18.83
N THR A 209 6.21 4.98 -19.33
CA THR A 209 7.44 5.83 -19.34
C THR A 209 7.48 6.85 -18.20
N SER A 210 6.70 6.61 -17.15
CA SER A 210 6.67 7.42 -15.94
C SER A 210 6.28 6.59 -14.73
N THR A 211 6.67 7.06 -13.56
CA THR A 211 6.27 6.47 -12.28
C THR A 211 6.40 7.49 -11.15
N THR A 212 5.66 7.33 -10.06
CA THR A 212 5.95 8.01 -8.79
C THR A 212 6.59 7.01 -7.83
N VAL A 213 7.76 7.37 -7.29
CA VAL A 213 8.41 6.63 -6.21
C VAL A 213 7.94 7.24 -4.89
N THR A 214 7.27 6.46 -4.06
CA THR A 214 6.69 6.89 -2.77
C THR A 214 7.44 6.25 -1.58
N GLY A 215 7.07 6.63 -0.36
CA GLY A 215 7.69 6.11 0.86
C GLY A 215 9.12 6.63 1.08
N LEU A 216 9.39 7.83 0.58
CA LEU A 216 10.66 8.53 0.78
C LEU A 216 10.62 9.31 2.10
N SER A 217 11.79 9.48 2.72
CA SER A 217 11.95 10.32 3.90
C SER A 217 11.99 11.80 3.47
N PRO A 218 11.39 12.74 4.22
CA PRO A 218 11.52 14.17 3.95
C PRO A 218 12.95 14.68 4.01
N SER A 219 13.21 15.81 3.34
CA SER A 219 14.53 16.46 3.32
C SER A 219 15.71 15.52 2.97
N THR A 220 15.45 14.46 2.21
CA THR A 220 16.41 13.38 1.93
C THR A 220 16.71 13.34 0.44
N ALA A 221 17.99 13.34 0.09
CA ALA A 221 18.44 13.19 -1.29
C ALA A 221 18.40 11.72 -1.71
N TYR A 222 17.74 11.45 -2.84
CA TYR A 222 17.67 10.14 -3.47
C TYR A 222 18.24 10.21 -4.88
N SER A 223 18.82 9.11 -5.33
CA SER A 223 19.31 8.93 -6.71
C SER A 223 18.45 7.94 -7.48
N PHE A 224 18.08 8.28 -8.71
CA PHE A 224 17.22 7.47 -9.57
C PHE A 224 17.85 7.20 -10.93
N GLN A 225 17.64 5.97 -11.40
CA GLN A 225 18.05 5.49 -12.72
C GLN A 225 16.93 4.59 -13.28
N VAL A 226 16.86 4.48 -14.61
CA VAL A 226 15.91 3.59 -15.27
C VAL A 226 16.61 2.77 -16.34
N ALA A 227 16.25 1.51 -16.51
CA ALA A 227 16.68 0.66 -17.61
C ALA A 227 15.48 0.15 -18.39
N ALA A 228 15.56 0.14 -19.71
CA ALA A 228 14.58 -0.50 -20.57
C ALA A 228 14.79 -2.02 -20.57
N VAL A 229 13.70 -2.78 -20.64
CA VAL A 229 13.70 -4.25 -20.59
C VAL A 229 12.86 -4.78 -21.74
N ASN A 230 13.32 -5.87 -22.35
CA ASN A 230 12.55 -6.67 -23.29
C ASN A 230 12.89 -8.17 -23.14
N ALA A 231 12.40 -9.00 -24.07
CA ALA A 231 12.67 -10.44 -24.06
C ALA A 231 14.16 -10.80 -24.22
N ALA A 232 15.01 -9.92 -24.77
CA ALA A 232 16.45 -10.12 -24.86
C ALA A 232 17.21 -9.74 -23.58
N GLY A 233 16.56 -9.02 -22.65
CA GLY A 233 17.13 -8.65 -21.36
C GLY A 233 17.01 -7.16 -21.04
N GLU A 234 17.73 -6.75 -20.00
CA GLU A 234 17.78 -5.38 -19.51
C GLU A 234 18.92 -4.60 -20.18
N SER A 235 18.62 -3.37 -20.61
CA SER A 235 19.57 -2.41 -21.16
C SER A 235 20.54 -1.87 -20.09
N ALA A 236 21.54 -1.10 -20.52
CA ALA A 236 22.29 -0.26 -19.59
C ALA A 236 21.36 0.79 -18.93
N ARG A 237 21.67 1.17 -17.68
CA ARG A 237 20.90 2.17 -16.95
C ARG A 237 21.07 3.56 -17.56
N SER A 238 20.05 4.39 -17.43
CA SER A 238 20.06 5.81 -17.81
C SER A 238 21.13 6.60 -17.03
N ALA A 239 21.36 7.84 -17.45
CA ALA A 239 22.01 8.82 -16.57
C ALA A 239 21.25 8.93 -15.24
N THR A 240 21.99 9.16 -14.16
CA THR A 240 21.41 9.32 -12.82
C THR A 240 20.77 10.69 -12.70
N VAL A 241 19.57 10.74 -12.13
CA VAL A 241 18.97 12.00 -11.64
C VAL A 241 18.87 11.94 -10.13
N THR A 242 19.07 13.09 -9.48
CA THR A 242 18.91 13.22 -8.03
C THR A 242 17.72 14.10 -7.73
N ALA A 243 16.93 13.73 -6.73
CA ALA A 243 15.91 14.59 -6.15
C ALA A 243 16.05 14.58 -4.63
N THR A 244 15.99 15.76 -4.03
CA THR A 244 15.84 15.92 -2.58
C THR A 244 14.36 16.10 -2.31
N THR A 245 13.76 15.19 -1.56
CA THR A 245 12.38 15.36 -1.09
C THR A 245 12.23 16.68 -0.37
N SER A 246 11.08 17.32 -0.54
CA SER A 246 10.77 18.53 0.19
C SER A 246 10.80 18.26 1.71
N PRO A 247 10.97 19.28 2.55
CA PRO A 247 10.61 19.16 3.95
C PRO A 247 9.19 18.62 4.10
N GLY A 248 8.93 17.86 5.15
CA GLY A 248 7.58 17.40 5.50
C GLY A 248 6.64 18.59 5.58
N SER A 249 5.70 18.73 4.66
CA SER A 249 4.71 19.80 4.69
C SER A 249 3.58 19.56 5.71
N GLY A 250 3.57 18.43 6.41
CA GLY A 250 2.52 18.14 7.39
C GLY A 250 2.86 18.53 8.83
N GLY A 251 3.90 19.33 9.05
CA GLY A 251 3.95 20.16 10.24
C GLY A 251 3.20 21.43 9.86
N SER A 252 1.94 21.59 10.30
CA SER A 252 1.30 22.90 10.26
C SER A 252 2.30 23.88 10.90
N PRO A 253 2.69 24.99 10.23
CA PRO A 253 3.58 26.00 10.82
C PRO A 253 3.08 26.57 12.16
N ASP A 254 1.84 26.23 12.54
CA ASP A 254 1.09 26.87 13.61
C ASP A 254 0.80 25.99 14.84
N LEU A 255 1.13 24.68 14.84
CA LEU A 255 1.01 23.88 16.07
C LEU A 255 2.32 23.88 16.87
N PRO A 256 2.26 24.06 18.21
CA PRO A 256 3.43 23.93 19.05
C PRO A 256 4.06 22.53 18.91
N PRO A 257 5.39 22.39 19.10
CA PRO A 257 6.09 21.10 18.94
C PRO A 257 5.39 19.95 19.69
N HIS A 258 4.88 20.25 20.88
CA HIS A 258 3.99 19.39 21.65
C HIS A 258 2.64 20.08 21.78
N ALA A 259 1.58 19.41 21.34
CA ALA A 259 0.22 19.93 21.29
C ALA A 259 -0.74 19.04 22.08
N LEU A 260 -1.67 19.70 22.78
CA LEU A 260 -2.79 19.04 23.44
C LEU A 260 -4.07 19.24 22.63
N VAL A 261 -4.67 18.13 22.19
CA VAL A 261 -5.93 18.11 21.44
C VAL A 261 -7.07 17.71 22.35
N GLY A 262 -8.21 18.39 22.26
CA GLY A 262 -9.37 18.08 23.07
C GLY A 262 -10.69 18.25 22.34
N TYR A 263 -11.55 17.24 22.47
CA TYR A 263 -12.93 17.31 22.01
C TYR A 263 -13.75 18.18 22.97
N LEU A 264 -14.44 19.19 22.46
CA LEU A 264 -15.37 20.04 23.19
C LEU A 264 -16.81 19.62 22.85
N HIS A 265 -17.61 19.25 23.85
CA HIS A 265 -19.03 18.96 23.65
C HIS A 265 -19.77 20.28 23.32
N ALA A 266 -19.81 20.63 22.03
CA ALA A 266 -20.31 21.90 21.53
C ALA A 266 -21.78 21.81 21.07
N SER A 267 -22.20 20.65 20.57
CA SER A 267 -23.57 20.38 20.10
C SER A 267 -24.46 19.64 21.11
N PHE A 268 -23.92 19.22 22.25
CA PHE A 268 -24.63 18.44 23.26
C PHE A 268 -24.03 18.64 24.66
N ALA A 269 -24.69 18.12 25.69
CA ALA A 269 -24.13 17.88 27.01
C ALA A 269 -24.38 16.44 27.48
N ASN A 270 -23.57 15.98 28.42
CA ASN A 270 -23.75 14.69 29.08
C ASN A 270 -23.39 14.82 30.57
N GLY A 271 -23.09 13.70 31.24
CA GLY A 271 -22.71 13.69 32.65
C GLY A 271 -21.54 14.61 33.05
N SER A 272 -20.69 15.00 32.09
CA SER A 272 -19.59 15.96 32.31
C SER A 272 -20.05 17.42 32.37
N GLY A 273 -21.29 17.70 31.98
CA GLY A 273 -21.84 19.05 31.83
C GLY A 273 -21.38 19.76 30.57
N TYR A 274 -21.82 21.02 30.43
CA TYR A 274 -21.48 21.88 29.30
C TYR A 274 -20.32 22.84 29.68
N THR A 275 -19.42 23.06 28.72
CA THR A 275 -18.28 23.98 28.85
C THR A 275 -18.35 24.96 27.69
N ARG A 276 -18.42 26.26 27.98
CA ARG A 276 -18.38 27.29 26.93
C ARG A 276 -17.00 27.33 26.32
N LEU A 277 -16.90 27.62 25.02
CA LEU A 277 -15.61 27.70 24.33
C LEU A 277 -14.69 28.76 24.96
N ALA A 278 -15.27 29.89 25.40
CA ALA A 278 -14.53 30.94 26.09
C ALA A 278 -13.93 30.51 27.45
N ASP A 279 -14.46 29.45 28.07
CA ASP A 279 -14.01 28.95 29.37
C ASP A 279 -12.98 27.81 29.25
N VAL A 280 -12.67 27.37 28.01
CA VAL A 280 -11.63 26.37 27.76
C VAL A 280 -10.26 26.99 28.10
N PRO A 281 -9.38 26.32 28.86
CA PRO A 281 -8.02 26.81 29.13
C PRO A 281 -7.18 27.03 27.87
N ASP A 282 -6.13 27.84 27.95
CA ASP A 282 -5.19 28.04 26.84
C ASP A 282 -4.15 26.92 26.70
N SER A 283 -4.18 25.90 27.56
CA SER A 283 -3.37 24.69 27.37
C SER A 283 -3.84 23.83 26.19
N TRP A 284 -5.10 24.00 25.73
CA TRP A 284 -5.65 23.24 24.61
C TRP A 284 -5.26 23.91 23.28
N ASP A 285 -4.45 23.21 22.49
CA ASP A 285 -3.88 23.71 21.23
C ASP A 285 -4.78 23.47 20.03
N VAL A 286 -5.49 22.34 20.03
CA VAL A 286 -6.52 22.01 19.06
C VAL A 286 -7.82 21.69 19.80
N ILE A 287 -8.89 22.37 19.41
CA ILE A 287 -10.22 22.23 20.00
C ILE A 287 -11.16 21.69 18.92
N ASP A 288 -11.58 20.44 19.09
CA ASP A 288 -12.47 19.75 18.16
C ASP A 288 -13.91 19.93 18.61
N LEU A 289 -14.69 20.68 17.83
CA LEU A 289 -16.10 20.94 18.12
C LEU A 289 -16.92 19.68 17.84
N ALA A 290 -17.27 18.96 18.90
CA ALA A 290 -18.05 17.72 18.86
C ALA A 290 -19.56 18.04 18.93
N PHE A 291 -20.38 17.73 17.92
CA PHE A 291 -20.04 17.23 16.57
C PHE A 291 -20.91 17.88 15.50
N GLY A 292 -20.38 17.92 14.28
CA GLY A 292 -21.19 18.01 13.07
C GLY A 292 -21.74 16.63 12.70
N GLU A 293 -23.05 16.54 12.49
CA GLU A 293 -23.75 15.26 12.30
C GLU A 293 -24.42 15.17 10.93
N PRO A 294 -24.49 13.97 10.31
CA PRO A 294 -25.18 13.78 9.05
C PRO A 294 -26.71 13.74 9.22
N THR A 295 -27.45 14.31 8.28
CA THR A 295 -28.93 14.19 8.28
C THR A 295 -29.43 12.77 8.05
N SER A 296 -28.62 11.96 7.38
CA SER A 296 -28.72 10.52 7.31
C SER A 296 -27.37 9.94 6.95
N VAL A 297 -27.14 8.67 7.30
CA VAL A 297 -25.86 7.98 7.11
C VAL A 297 -25.28 8.15 5.70
N THR A 298 -26.11 8.17 4.66
CA THR A 298 -25.68 8.23 3.25
C THR A 298 -25.87 9.59 2.58
N SER A 299 -26.42 10.59 3.29
CA SER A 299 -26.75 11.89 2.71
C SER A 299 -25.52 12.70 2.27
N GLY A 300 -24.44 12.61 3.05
CA GLY A 300 -23.35 13.57 3.00
C GLY A 300 -23.74 14.99 3.45
N ASP A 301 -24.99 15.27 3.86
CA ASP A 301 -25.39 16.59 4.36
C ASP A 301 -25.07 16.66 5.85
N ILE A 302 -23.99 17.37 6.19
CA ILE A 302 -23.54 17.58 7.57
C ILE A 302 -24.15 18.88 8.11
N ARG A 303 -24.66 18.81 9.34
CA ARG A 303 -25.21 19.94 10.08
C ARG A 303 -24.52 20.08 11.41
N PHE A 304 -24.30 21.31 11.82
CA PHE A 304 -23.74 21.64 13.12
C PHE A 304 -24.63 22.67 13.78
N ASP A 305 -25.34 22.20 14.81
CA ASP A 305 -26.15 23.01 15.69
C ASP A 305 -25.49 22.99 17.08
N ARG A 306 -25.44 24.15 17.74
CA ARG A 306 -24.89 24.25 19.09
C ARG A 306 -25.86 23.61 20.08
N CYS A 307 -25.35 23.22 21.25
CA CYS A 307 -26.15 22.53 22.25
C CYS A 307 -27.46 23.30 22.54
N PRO A 308 -28.62 22.63 22.47
CA PRO A 308 -29.90 23.31 22.66
C PRO A 308 -30.01 23.85 24.09
N VAL A 309 -30.59 25.05 24.27
CA VAL A 309 -30.75 25.70 25.59
C VAL A 309 -31.46 24.80 26.61
N ALA A 310 -32.38 23.93 26.14
CA ALA A 310 -33.08 22.97 26.98
C ALA A 310 -32.13 21.93 27.64
N GLU A 311 -31.03 21.60 26.97
CA GLU A 311 -30.01 20.66 27.42
C GLU A 311 -28.82 21.38 28.07
N CYS A 312 -28.45 22.54 27.52
CA CYS A 312 -27.38 23.40 27.98
C CYS A 312 -27.91 24.79 28.36
N PRO A 313 -28.42 24.98 29.59
CA PRO A 313 -29.02 26.25 30.00
C PRO A 313 -28.10 27.48 29.89
N ASN A 314 -26.79 27.25 29.94
CA ASN A 314 -25.75 28.29 29.84
C ASN A 314 -25.03 28.28 28.48
N VAL A 315 -25.63 27.69 27.45
CA VAL A 315 -25.08 27.78 26.09
C VAL A 315 -24.95 29.24 25.69
N GLU A 316 -23.81 29.58 25.11
CA GLU A 316 -23.50 30.92 24.61
C GLU A 316 -24.44 31.32 23.45
N SER A 317 -24.50 32.60 23.07
CA SER A 317 -25.13 33.02 21.83
C SER A 317 -24.23 32.75 20.61
N ASP A 318 -24.77 32.80 19.39
CA ASP A 318 -23.95 32.59 18.17
C ASP A 318 -22.84 33.65 18.06
N ALA A 319 -23.14 34.89 18.45
CA ALA A 319 -22.17 35.98 18.44
C ALA A 319 -21.03 35.75 19.44
N GLU A 320 -21.36 35.28 20.64
CA GLU A 320 -20.38 34.93 21.67
C GLU A 320 -19.53 33.72 21.25
N PHE A 321 -20.15 32.68 20.69
CA PHE A 321 -19.43 31.49 20.20
C PHE A 321 -18.43 31.86 19.10
N LYS A 322 -18.87 32.60 18.07
CA LYS A 322 -17.98 33.06 17.00
C LYS A 322 -16.90 34.01 17.52
N ALA A 323 -17.17 34.78 18.57
CA ALA A 323 -16.15 35.62 19.21
C ALA A 323 -15.13 34.78 20.00
N ALA A 324 -15.56 33.73 20.68
CA ALA A 324 -14.70 32.80 21.39
C ALA A 324 -13.78 32.02 20.44
N ILE A 325 -14.30 31.57 19.28
CA ILE A 325 -13.49 30.96 18.21
C ILE A 325 -12.35 31.90 17.78
N ARG A 326 -12.69 33.15 17.42
CA ARG A 326 -11.69 34.14 17.03
C ARG A 326 -10.69 34.46 18.14
N ALA A 327 -11.13 34.49 19.39
CA ALA A 327 -10.25 34.71 20.53
C ALA A 327 -9.25 33.56 20.70
N LYS A 328 -9.70 32.30 20.54
CA LYS A 328 -8.84 31.12 20.57
C LYS A 328 -7.83 31.12 19.42
N GLN A 329 -8.28 31.43 18.20
CA GLN A 329 -7.40 31.59 17.04
C GLN A 329 -6.36 32.72 17.23
N ALA A 330 -6.77 33.85 17.79
CA ALA A 330 -5.85 34.95 18.10
C ALA A 330 -4.82 34.58 19.18
N ALA A 331 -5.13 33.60 20.03
CA ALA A 331 -4.20 33.01 21.00
C ALA A 331 -3.36 31.86 20.41
N GLY A 332 -3.41 31.66 19.08
CA GLY A 332 -2.65 30.63 18.37
C GLY A 332 -3.27 29.24 18.41
N LYS A 333 -4.51 29.10 18.86
CA LYS A 333 -5.20 27.81 18.98
C LYS A 333 -5.94 27.48 17.69
N LYS A 334 -6.07 26.19 17.39
CA LYS A 334 -6.86 25.72 16.23
C LYS A 334 -8.23 25.25 16.69
N VAL A 335 -9.27 25.69 16.00
CA VAL A 335 -10.65 25.26 16.27
C VAL A 335 -11.20 24.57 15.04
N LEU A 336 -11.50 23.28 15.17
CA LEU A 336 -11.93 22.42 14.07
C LEU A 336 -13.39 22.00 14.26
N ILE A 337 -14.11 21.75 13.17
CA ILE A 337 -15.33 20.96 13.26
C ILE A 337 -14.94 19.49 13.29
N SER A 338 -15.39 18.71 14.27
CA SER A 338 -15.29 17.25 14.22
C SER A 338 -16.57 16.65 13.67
N ILE A 339 -16.43 15.69 12.75
CA ILE A 339 -17.55 14.98 12.14
C ILE A 339 -17.42 13.51 12.46
N GLY A 340 -18.41 12.99 13.16
CA GLY A 340 -18.43 11.59 13.55
C GLY A 340 -18.93 11.38 14.96
N GLY A 341 -18.19 10.58 15.73
CA GLY A 341 -18.61 10.04 17.01
C GLY A 341 -19.69 8.96 16.87
N GLN A 342 -20.03 8.33 18.00
CA GLN A 342 -20.93 7.17 18.09
C GLN A 342 -22.25 7.31 17.30
N ASN A 343 -22.81 8.52 17.21
CA ASN A 343 -24.10 8.78 16.55
C ASN A 343 -23.94 9.42 15.15
N GLY A 344 -22.76 9.93 14.80
CA GLY A 344 -22.51 10.70 13.58
C GLY A 344 -22.01 9.87 12.40
N GLN A 345 -22.51 8.65 12.21
CA GLN A 345 -22.00 7.74 11.18
C GLN A 345 -22.20 8.29 9.75
N VAL A 346 -21.12 8.40 8.97
CA VAL A 346 -21.13 8.92 7.59
C VAL A 346 -20.65 7.86 6.60
N GLN A 347 -21.41 7.61 5.53
CA GLN A 347 -21.04 6.73 4.42
C GLN A 347 -21.17 7.47 3.08
N LEU A 348 -20.04 7.90 2.52
CA LEU A 348 -20.00 8.58 1.23
C LEU A 348 -20.01 7.56 0.07
N THR A 349 -21.14 6.89 -0.17
CA THR A 349 -21.24 5.82 -1.17
C THR A 349 -21.28 6.31 -2.62
N THR A 350 -21.57 7.60 -2.85
CA THR A 350 -21.70 8.20 -4.19
C THR A 350 -20.96 9.53 -4.31
N ALA A 351 -20.64 9.93 -5.55
CA ALA A 351 -20.06 11.23 -5.83
C ALA A 351 -20.98 12.41 -5.43
N ALA A 352 -22.31 12.21 -5.50
CA ALA A 352 -23.27 13.22 -5.06
C ALA A 352 -23.23 13.41 -3.54
N ALA A 353 -23.20 12.32 -2.76
CA ALA A 353 -23.03 12.39 -1.30
C ALA A 353 -21.68 13.04 -0.93
N ARG A 354 -20.60 12.71 -1.65
CA ARG A 354 -19.30 13.40 -1.52
C ARG A 354 -19.43 14.92 -1.75
N ASP A 355 -20.09 15.35 -2.82
CA ASP A 355 -20.22 16.78 -3.13
C ASP A 355 -21.07 17.52 -2.08
N THR A 356 -22.14 16.88 -1.62
CA THR A 356 -22.95 17.39 -0.50
C THR A 356 -22.11 17.50 0.76
N PHE A 357 -21.24 16.53 1.05
CA PHE A 357 -20.32 16.58 2.18
C PHE A 357 -19.35 17.74 2.07
N VAL A 358 -18.65 17.88 0.95
CA VAL A 358 -17.72 18.99 0.73
C VAL A 358 -18.44 20.34 0.88
N SER A 359 -19.63 20.48 0.31
CA SER A 359 -20.42 21.72 0.36
C SER A 359 -20.94 22.05 1.77
N SER A 360 -21.51 21.07 2.48
CA SER A 360 -22.08 21.27 3.81
C SER A 360 -21.01 21.53 4.87
N VAL A 361 -19.91 20.78 4.84
CA VAL A 361 -18.75 20.99 5.72
C VAL A 361 -18.08 22.33 5.44
N SER A 362 -17.90 22.68 4.17
CA SER A 362 -17.44 24.01 3.76
C SER A 362 -18.29 25.13 4.35
N ARG A 363 -19.62 24.99 4.30
CA ARG A 363 -20.54 25.98 4.85
C ARG A 363 -20.37 26.13 6.37
N ILE A 364 -20.16 25.04 7.10
CA ILE A 364 -19.91 25.10 8.55
C ILE A 364 -18.59 25.83 8.84
N ILE A 365 -17.52 25.46 8.14
CA ILE A 365 -16.20 26.11 8.27
C ILE A 365 -16.32 27.61 7.98
N ASP A 366 -16.97 27.99 6.88
CA ASP A 366 -17.11 29.38 6.46
C ASP A 366 -18.02 30.19 7.42
N GLU A 367 -19.09 29.58 7.94
CA GLU A 367 -20.07 30.20 8.85
C GLU A 367 -19.44 30.58 10.19
N TYR A 368 -18.61 29.69 10.74
CA TYR A 368 -18.00 29.84 12.06
C TYR A 368 -16.55 30.35 12.01
N GLY A 369 -15.92 30.34 10.83
CA GLY A 369 -14.53 30.73 10.63
C GLY A 369 -13.53 29.74 11.23
N LEU A 370 -13.76 28.44 11.03
CA LEU A 370 -12.96 27.36 11.62
C LEU A 370 -11.64 27.14 10.86
N ASP A 371 -10.62 26.61 11.54
CA ASP A 371 -9.30 26.32 10.96
C ASP A 371 -9.30 25.07 10.07
N GLY A 372 -10.30 24.20 10.24
CA GLY A 372 -10.43 23.01 9.42
C GLY A 372 -11.34 21.95 10.01
N LEU A 373 -10.93 20.69 9.86
CA LEU A 373 -11.78 19.51 10.00
C LEU A 373 -11.05 18.38 10.71
N ASP A 374 -11.73 17.79 11.69
CA ASP A 374 -11.40 16.48 12.26
C ASP A 374 -12.35 15.40 11.72
N ILE A 375 -11.78 14.27 11.28
CA ILE A 375 -12.57 13.10 10.85
C ILE A 375 -12.57 12.06 11.96
N ASP A 376 -13.71 11.94 12.63
CA ASP A 376 -13.97 10.99 13.71
C ASP A 376 -14.93 9.88 13.25
N PHE A 377 -14.70 9.36 12.05
CA PHE A 377 -15.57 8.35 11.43
C PHE A 377 -15.41 7.00 12.12
N GLU A 378 -16.36 6.67 12.99
CA GLU A 378 -16.43 5.43 13.74
C GLU A 378 -17.44 4.42 13.15
N GLY A 379 -17.56 3.25 13.81
CA GLY A 379 -18.69 2.34 13.61
C GLY A 379 -18.71 1.69 12.24
N HIS A 380 -19.67 2.04 11.39
CA HIS A 380 -19.79 1.52 10.02
C HIS A 380 -19.58 2.61 8.96
N SER A 381 -18.94 3.72 9.33
CA SER A 381 -18.67 4.83 8.39
C SER A 381 -17.74 4.41 7.25
N LEU A 382 -16.74 3.57 7.56
CA LEU A 382 -15.79 3.02 6.59
C LEU A 382 -15.77 1.50 6.64
N SER A 383 -15.61 0.90 5.47
CA SER A 383 -15.37 -0.52 5.27
C SER A 383 -14.70 -0.74 3.92
N LEU A 384 -14.09 -1.90 3.74
CA LEU A 384 -13.47 -2.35 2.50
C LEU A 384 -14.37 -3.38 1.80
N ASN A 385 -14.58 -3.19 0.50
CA ASN A 385 -15.11 -4.25 -0.36
C ASN A 385 -14.11 -5.42 -0.41
N ALA A 386 -14.63 -6.63 -0.62
CA ALA A 386 -13.83 -7.85 -0.55
C ALA A 386 -12.65 -7.88 -1.54
N ASP A 387 -12.75 -7.19 -2.67
CA ASP A 387 -11.68 -7.11 -3.66
C ASP A 387 -10.67 -5.97 -3.38
N ASP A 388 -10.98 -5.05 -2.47
CA ASP A 388 -10.14 -3.91 -2.15
C ASP A 388 -9.02 -4.28 -1.17
N THR A 389 -7.92 -4.81 -1.73
CA THR A 389 -6.80 -5.40 -0.98
C THR A 389 -5.52 -4.56 -0.99
N ASP A 390 -5.51 -3.43 -1.71
CA ASP A 390 -4.36 -2.54 -1.82
C ASP A 390 -4.70 -1.15 -1.27
N PHE A 391 -4.25 -0.86 -0.05
CA PHE A 391 -4.48 0.44 0.59
C PHE A 391 -3.89 1.62 -0.19
N LYS A 392 -2.93 1.39 -1.10
CA LYS A 392 -2.33 2.45 -1.93
C LYS A 392 -3.22 2.85 -3.10
N ASN A 393 -4.10 1.94 -3.53
CA ASN A 393 -4.99 2.12 -4.67
C ASN A 393 -6.43 1.67 -4.30
N PRO A 394 -7.07 2.34 -3.32
CA PRO A 394 -8.39 1.94 -2.83
C PRO A 394 -9.44 2.01 -3.94
N ARG A 395 -10.40 1.10 -3.90
CA ARG A 395 -11.49 1.00 -4.89
C ARG A 395 -12.88 1.08 -4.25
N THR A 396 -12.97 0.90 -2.94
CA THR A 396 -14.24 0.92 -2.21
C THR A 396 -14.83 2.33 -2.22
N PRO A 397 -16.08 2.53 -2.70
CA PRO A 397 -16.64 3.86 -2.88
C PRO A 397 -16.59 4.76 -1.64
N VAL A 398 -16.90 4.24 -0.44
CA VAL A 398 -16.87 5.06 0.79
C VAL A 398 -15.47 5.61 1.10
N ILE A 399 -14.42 4.85 0.79
CA ILE A 399 -13.02 5.25 0.99
C ILE A 399 -12.59 6.23 -0.10
N VAL A 400 -12.82 5.90 -1.38
CA VAL A 400 -12.43 6.74 -2.52
C VAL A 400 -13.10 8.10 -2.46
N ASN A 401 -14.39 8.14 -2.11
CA ASN A 401 -15.15 9.37 -1.99
C ASN A 401 -14.70 10.19 -0.77
N LEU A 402 -14.38 9.57 0.37
CA LEU A 402 -13.82 10.29 1.51
C LEU A 402 -12.48 10.95 1.14
N ILE A 403 -11.54 10.20 0.55
CA ILE A 403 -10.26 10.75 0.07
C ILE A 403 -10.50 11.92 -0.90
N SER A 404 -11.42 11.76 -1.84
CA SER A 404 -11.77 12.81 -2.80
C SER A 404 -12.37 14.05 -2.12
N ALA A 405 -13.19 13.88 -1.09
CA ALA A 405 -13.79 14.97 -0.32
C ALA A 405 -12.72 15.75 0.44
N LEU A 406 -11.83 15.05 1.17
CA LEU A 406 -10.75 15.66 1.93
C LEU A 406 -9.78 16.44 1.03
N LYS A 407 -9.41 15.89 -0.12
CA LYS A 407 -8.60 16.60 -1.12
C LYS A 407 -9.30 17.85 -1.66
N SER A 408 -10.62 17.80 -1.82
CA SER A 408 -11.41 18.96 -2.29
C SER A 408 -11.44 20.07 -1.24
N LEU A 409 -11.60 19.72 0.04
CA LEU A 409 -11.54 20.68 1.15
C LEU A 409 -10.13 21.28 1.29
N LYS A 410 -9.08 20.44 1.26
CA LYS A 410 -7.69 20.92 1.28
C LYS A 410 -7.40 21.87 0.12
N ALA A 411 -7.85 21.54 -1.11
CA ALA A 411 -7.67 22.40 -2.26
C ALA A 411 -8.45 23.73 -2.16
N LYS A 412 -9.61 23.74 -1.48
CA LYS A 412 -10.40 24.96 -1.26
C LYS A 412 -9.73 25.91 -0.27
N TYR A 413 -9.23 25.38 0.84
CA TYR A 413 -8.73 26.18 1.96
C TYR A 413 -7.20 26.37 1.96
N GLY A 414 -6.48 25.60 1.13
CA GLY A 414 -5.05 25.75 0.93
C GLY A 414 -4.21 25.25 2.10
N ASP A 415 -3.03 25.82 2.25
CA ASP A 415 -2.02 25.36 3.22
C ASP A 415 -2.46 25.57 4.67
N ASP A 416 -3.30 26.58 4.93
CA ASP A 416 -3.82 26.92 6.27
C ASP A 416 -4.87 25.92 6.79
N PHE A 417 -5.40 25.04 5.93
CA PHE A 417 -6.38 24.03 6.32
C PHE A 417 -5.77 22.98 7.24
N VAL A 418 -6.28 22.93 8.48
CA VAL A 418 -5.92 21.91 9.48
C VAL A 418 -6.79 20.68 9.29
N LEU A 419 -6.16 19.54 9.05
CA LEU A 419 -6.81 18.25 8.89
C LEU A 419 -6.33 17.29 9.97
N THR A 420 -7.25 16.82 10.81
CA THR A 420 -6.98 15.78 11.81
C THR A 420 -7.89 14.57 11.61
N MET A 421 -7.50 13.44 12.22
CA MET A 421 -8.27 12.20 12.16
C MET A 421 -8.17 11.46 13.50
N ALA A 422 -9.29 10.93 13.98
CA ALA A 422 -9.38 10.13 15.21
C ALA A 422 -9.99 8.74 15.00
N PRO A 423 -9.46 7.89 14.11
CA PRO A 423 -10.01 6.56 13.95
C PRO A 423 -9.77 5.70 15.21
N GLU A 424 -10.67 4.75 15.46
CA GLU A 424 -10.42 3.67 16.41
C GLU A 424 -9.27 2.78 15.93
N THR A 425 -8.53 2.18 16.87
CA THR A 425 -7.46 1.20 16.57
C THR A 425 -7.90 0.06 15.65
N PHE A 426 -9.20 -0.28 15.67
CA PHE A 426 -9.81 -1.27 14.77
C PHE A 426 -9.64 -0.93 13.29
N PHE A 427 -9.71 0.36 12.91
CA PHE A 427 -9.59 0.79 11.53
C PHE A 427 -8.13 1.01 11.08
N VAL A 428 -7.17 0.93 12.01
CA VAL A 428 -5.76 1.27 11.76
C VAL A 428 -4.83 0.13 12.16
N GLN A 429 -4.50 -0.02 13.44
CA GLN A 429 -3.50 -0.99 13.91
C GLN A 429 -3.96 -2.45 13.75
N LEU A 430 -5.26 -2.74 13.82
CA LEU A 430 -5.76 -4.08 13.50
C LEU A 430 -5.42 -4.49 12.05
N GLY A 431 -5.20 -3.48 11.18
CA GLY A 431 -4.62 -3.58 9.84
C GLY A 431 -3.36 -4.43 9.75
N TYR A 432 -2.57 -4.53 10.83
CA TYR A 432 -1.39 -5.38 10.90
C TYR A 432 -1.74 -6.87 10.73
N GLN A 433 -2.86 -7.31 11.32
CA GLN A 433 -3.32 -8.70 11.23
C GLN A 433 -4.35 -8.92 10.13
N TYR A 434 -5.25 -7.96 9.95
CA TYR A 434 -6.44 -8.10 9.11
C TYR A 434 -6.68 -6.85 8.28
N TYR A 435 -6.96 -7.03 6.99
CA TYR A 435 -7.27 -5.93 6.08
C TYR A 435 -8.53 -6.27 5.27
N GLY A 436 -9.62 -5.57 5.58
CA GLY A 436 -10.95 -5.87 5.05
C GLY A 436 -11.39 -7.29 5.40
N THR A 437 -12.13 -7.93 4.49
CA THR A 437 -12.60 -9.31 4.70
C THR A 437 -11.50 -10.37 4.65
N GLY A 438 -10.26 -9.96 4.32
CA GLY A 438 -9.14 -10.85 4.05
C GLY A 438 -9.29 -11.63 2.74
N GLN A 439 -8.18 -12.21 2.27
CA GLN A 439 -8.13 -12.97 1.01
C GLN A 439 -9.07 -14.21 0.97
N TRP A 440 -9.40 -14.76 2.14
CA TRP A 440 -10.23 -15.97 2.28
C TRP A 440 -11.67 -15.67 2.71
N GLY A 441 -12.01 -14.40 2.93
CA GLY A 441 -13.29 -13.99 3.52
C GLY A 441 -13.39 -14.32 5.03
N GLY A 442 -14.35 -13.68 5.71
CA GLY A 442 -14.70 -13.99 7.11
C GLY A 442 -14.10 -13.07 8.17
N GLN A 443 -13.20 -12.16 7.80
CA GLN A 443 -12.77 -11.05 8.68
C GLN A 443 -13.76 -9.89 8.56
N ASP A 444 -13.79 -9.02 9.57
CA ASP A 444 -14.65 -7.83 9.54
C ASP A 444 -14.14 -6.84 8.47
N PRO A 445 -14.98 -6.39 7.52
CA PRO A 445 -14.58 -5.52 6.43
C PRO A 445 -14.07 -4.15 6.87
N ARG A 446 -14.24 -3.77 8.14
CA ARG A 446 -13.79 -2.49 8.69
C ARG A 446 -12.32 -2.53 9.15
N ALA A 447 -11.76 -3.73 9.35
CA ALA A 447 -10.38 -3.88 9.82
C ALA A 447 -9.39 -3.22 8.84
N GLY A 448 -8.61 -2.25 9.32
CA GLY A 448 -7.65 -1.51 8.49
C GLY A 448 -8.28 -0.54 7.47
N ALA A 449 -9.60 -0.30 7.49
CA ALA A 449 -10.27 0.49 6.46
C ALA A 449 -9.88 1.99 6.43
N TYR A 450 -9.21 2.50 7.48
CA TYR A 450 -8.67 3.86 7.48
C TYR A 450 -7.29 3.99 6.82
N LEU A 451 -6.52 2.90 6.73
CA LEU A 451 -5.18 2.91 6.13
C LEU A 451 -5.12 3.57 4.75
N PRO A 452 -6.03 3.28 3.79
CA PRO A 452 -6.02 3.97 2.51
C PRO A 452 -6.27 5.49 2.63
N VAL A 453 -7.11 5.92 3.56
CA VAL A 453 -7.40 7.34 3.79
C VAL A 453 -6.17 8.05 4.36
N ILE A 454 -5.56 7.49 5.41
CA ILE A 454 -4.34 8.03 6.02
C ILE A 454 -3.23 8.07 4.98
N HIS A 455 -3.04 6.98 4.22
CA HIS A 455 -1.99 6.92 3.20
C HIS A 455 -2.17 7.98 2.11
N ALA A 456 -3.39 8.17 1.62
CA ALA A 456 -3.68 9.12 0.54
C ALA A 456 -3.62 10.58 0.98
N MET A 457 -3.84 10.86 2.26
CA MET A 457 -3.83 12.20 2.85
C MET A 457 -2.54 12.53 3.63
N ARG A 458 -1.58 11.60 3.71
CA ARG A 458 -0.42 11.70 4.61
C ARG A 458 0.44 12.96 4.48
N ASP A 459 0.49 13.56 3.29
CA ASP A 459 1.27 14.78 3.04
C ASP A 459 0.49 16.05 3.46
N ASP A 460 -0.84 15.94 3.59
CA ASP A 460 -1.78 17.01 3.98
C ASP A 460 -2.31 16.87 5.41
N LEU A 461 -2.15 15.69 6.03
CA LEU A 461 -2.60 15.38 7.38
C LEU A 461 -1.76 16.16 8.39
N THR A 462 -2.44 16.97 9.21
CA THR A 462 -1.79 17.72 10.30
C THR A 462 -1.51 16.82 11.48
N LEU A 463 -2.50 16.02 11.91
CA LEU A 463 -2.37 15.16 13.06
C LEU A 463 -3.26 13.92 12.95
N LEU A 464 -2.70 12.76 13.26
CA LEU A 464 -3.41 11.51 13.51
C LEU A 464 -3.35 11.25 15.01
N HIS A 465 -4.52 11.14 15.63
CA HIS A 465 -4.64 10.74 17.03
C HIS A 465 -5.63 9.59 17.14
N VAL A 466 -5.10 8.38 16.89
CA VAL A 466 -5.87 7.15 17.03
C VAL A 466 -6.44 7.06 18.45
N GLN A 467 -7.68 6.61 18.54
CA GLN A 467 -8.33 6.38 19.83
C GLN A 467 -7.78 5.10 20.46
N ASP A 468 -6.82 5.24 21.38
CA ASP A 468 -6.26 4.13 22.16
C ASP A 468 -7.14 3.79 23.38
N TYR A 469 -8.46 3.78 23.16
CA TYR A 469 -9.47 3.51 24.16
C TYR A 469 -10.69 2.85 23.53
N ASN A 470 -11.60 2.32 24.36
CA ASN A 470 -12.75 1.53 23.93
C ASN A 470 -12.41 0.38 22.95
N SER A 471 -11.15 -0.09 22.99
CA SER A 471 -10.59 -1.06 22.06
C SER A 471 -10.51 -2.46 22.66
N GLY A 472 -10.51 -3.46 21.78
CA GLY A 472 -10.09 -4.82 22.14
C GLY A 472 -8.55 -4.94 22.23
N PRO A 473 -8.04 -6.14 22.51
CA PRO A 473 -6.61 -6.38 22.38
C PRO A 473 -6.15 -6.22 20.93
N ILE A 474 -5.03 -5.53 20.72
CA ILE A 474 -4.42 -5.32 19.39
C ILE A 474 -3.01 -5.92 19.39
N MET A 475 -2.65 -6.59 18.30
CA MET A 475 -1.32 -7.15 18.13
C MET A 475 -0.31 -6.05 17.81
N GLY A 476 0.73 -5.92 18.63
CA GLY A 476 1.86 -5.02 18.40
C GLY A 476 2.88 -5.60 17.42
N LEU A 477 3.88 -4.78 17.05
CA LEU A 477 4.99 -5.19 16.17
C LEU A 477 5.86 -6.32 16.76
N ASP A 478 5.78 -6.55 18.07
CA ASP A 478 6.41 -7.65 18.78
C ASP A 478 5.64 -8.98 18.64
N ASN A 479 4.55 -8.99 17.85
CA ASN A 479 3.65 -10.12 17.67
C ASN A 479 3.04 -10.61 19.00
N GLN A 480 2.82 -9.69 19.94
CA GLN A 480 2.05 -9.94 21.16
C GLN A 480 0.78 -9.08 21.18
N TYR A 481 -0.29 -9.60 21.78
CA TYR A 481 -1.50 -8.83 22.02
C TYR A 481 -1.31 -7.90 23.21
N HIS A 482 -1.55 -6.61 22.99
CA HIS A 482 -1.55 -5.58 24.03
C HIS A 482 -3.00 -5.19 24.32
N SER A 483 -3.33 -5.02 25.60
CA SER A 483 -4.66 -4.63 26.05
C SER A 483 -4.59 -3.30 26.80
N MET A 484 -5.64 -2.50 26.68
CA MET A 484 -5.78 -1.25 27.42
C MET A 484 -5.69 -1.48 28.94
N GLY A 485 -5.24 -0.45 29.67
CA GLY A 485 -5.15 -0.48 31.15
C GLY A 485 -3.77 -0.14 31.72
N GLY A 486 -2.81 0.23 30.87
CA GLY A 486 -1.48 0.72 31.28
C GLY A 486 -0.73 1.30 30.07
N ALA A 487 0.48 1.81 30.31
CA ALA A 487 1.27 2.50 29.28
C ALA A 487 1.59 1.65 28.05
N ASP A 488 1.81 0.33 28.22
CA ASP A 488 2.29 -0.55 27.14
C ASP A 488 1.36 -0.58 25.92
N PHE A 489 0.04 -0.49 26.12
CA PHE A 489 -0.91 -0.42 25.00
C PHE A 489 -0.68 0.83 24.16
N HIS A 490 -0.63 2.00 24.80
CA HIS A 490 -0.39 3.28 24.15
C HIS A 490 0.97 3.33 23.44
N ILE A 491 2.00 2.78 24.08
CA ILE A 491 3.35 2.69 23.51
C ILE A 491 3.31 1.82 22.25
N ALA A 492 2.74 0.62 22.32
CA ALA A 492 2.70 -0.31 21.18
C ALA A 492 1.88 0.26 20.01
N MET A 493 0.69 0.82 20.28
CA MET A 493 -0.18 1.37 19.24
C MET A 493 0.44 2.57 18.53
N THR A 494 1.16 3.41 19.27
CA THR A 494 1.86 4.59 18.74
C THR A 494 3.11 4.18 17.95
N ASP A 495 3.92 3.24 18.46
CA ASP A 495 5.14 2.78 17.79
C ASP A 495 4.84 2.13 16.42
N MET A 496 3.68 1.48 16.27
CA MET A 496 3.21 0.97 14.97
C MET A 496 3.09 2.08 13.91
N LEU A 497 2.54 3.24 14.27
CA LEU A 497 2.38 4.37 13.34
C LEU A 497 3.71 5.02 12.99
N LEU A 498 4.63 5.07 13.95
CA LEU A 498 5.95 5.72 13.81
C LEU A 498 6.98 4.83 13.11
N THR A 499 6.79 3.52 13.17
CA THR A 499 7.66 2.52 12.52
C THR A 499 7.13 2.09 11.16
N GLY A 500 5.80 2.08 11.00
CA GLY A 500 5.14 1.40 9.90
C GLY A 500 5.05 -0.11 10.14
N PHE A 501 4.18 -0.79 9.38
CA PHE A 501 3.91 -2.21 9.59
C PHE A 501 3.42 -2.92 8.33
N PRO A 502 3.71 -4.22 8.14
CA PRO A 502 3.15 -5.02 7.05
C PRO A 502 1.64 -5.19 7.25
N VAL A 503 0.86 -4.78 6.26
CA VAL A 503 -0.61 -4.89 6.30
C VAL A 503 -1.01 -6.35 6.09
N ALA A 504 -1.86 -6.88 6.97
CA ALA A 504 -2.26 -8.28 7.01
C ALA A 504 -1.08 -9.27 6.96
N GLY A 505 0.05 -8.90 7.59
CA GLY A 505 1.28 -9.69 7.60
C GLY A 505 2.03 -9.79 6.27
N ASP A 506 1.61 -9.06 5.22
CA ASP A 506 2.30 -9.07 3.93
C ASP A 506 3.52 -8.12 3.95
N ALA A 507 4.72 -8.72 4.00
CA ALA A 507 5.98 -7.99 3.98
C ALA A 507 6.21 -7.16 2.71
N ASN A 508 5.50 -7.44 1.62
CA ASN A 508 5.55 -6.64 0.39
C ASN A 508 4.55 -5.49 0.39
N ASN A 509 3.61 -5.48 1.34
CA ASN A 509 2.59 -4.45 1.48
C ASN A 509 2.66 -3.74 2.83
N VAL A 510 3.72 -2.97 3.02
CA VAL A 510 3.98 -2.22 4.25
C VAL A 510 3.26 -0.88 4.26
N PHE A 511 2.44 -0.63 5.29
CA PHE A 511 1.97 0.70 5.63
C PHE A 511 3.16 1.52 6.16
N PRO A 512 3.54 2.60 5.47
CA PRO A 512 4.76 3.33 5.78
C PRO A 512 4.65 4.12 7.09
N PRO A 513 5.77 4.37 7.79
CA PRO A 513 5.77 5.20 9.00
C PRO A 513 5.25 6.60 8.71
N LEU A 514 4.51 7.18 9.66
CA LEU A 514 4.19 8.60 9.71
C LEU A 514 5.33 9.38 10.36
N ARG A 515 5.38 10.69 10.11
CA ARG A 515 6.33 11.54 10.83
C ARG A 515 5.89 11.65 12.30
N PRO A 516 6.81 11.66 13.27
CA PRO A 516 6.44 11.84 14.68
C PRO A 516 5.59 13.08 14.94
N ASP A 517 5.86 14.17 14.19
CA ASP A 517 5.13 15.43 14.28
C ASP A 517 3.67 15.37 13.79
N GLN A 518 3.25 14.24 13.21
CA GLN A 518 1.87 13.96 12.77
C GLN A 518 1.15 12.97 13.68
N VAL A 519 1.74 12.52 14.78
CA VAL A 519 1.15 11.48 15.63
C VAL A 519 0.99 12.01 17.05
N ALA A 520 -0.23 11.92 17.58
CA ALA A 520 -0.54 12.11 18.99
C ALA A 520 -1.29 10.88 19.52
N ILE A 521 -1.29 10.69 20.84
CA ILE A 521 -1.93 9.54 21.48
C ILE A 521 -3.33 9.92 21.96
N GLY A 522 -4.37 9.27 21.45
CA GLY A 522 -5.75 9.49 21.91
C GLY A 522 -6.05 8.70 23.18
N MET A 523 -6.35 9.39 24.28
CA MET A 523 -6.60 8.79 25.59
C MET A 523 -7.87 9.35 26.24
N PRO A 524 -8.61 8.59 27.09
CA PRO A 524 -9.74 9.13 27.82
C PRO A 524 -9.27 10.04 28.96
N ALA A 525 -9.86 11.23 29.06
CA ALA A 525 -9.51 12.24 30.06
C ALA A 525 -9.77 11.75 31.50
N SER A 526 -10.73 10.84 31.65
CA SER A 526 -11.11 10.24 32.93
C SER A 526 -11.74 8.87 32.73
N THR A 527 -11.94 8.15 33.83
CA THR A 527 -12.68 6.87 33.84
C THR A 527 -14.12 6.99 33.36
N ASN A 528 -14.71 8.19 33.35
CA ASN A 528 -16.07 8.42 32.83
C ASN A 528 -16.10 8.69 31.32
N ALA A 529 -14.95 8.94 30.71
CA ALA A 529 -14.85 9.29 29.30
C ALA A 529 -14.79 8.05 28.38
N GLY A 530 -14.44 6.89 28.92
CA GLY A 530 -14.38 5.63 28.18
C GLY A 530 -13.52 4.60 28.89
N ASN A 531 -13.60 3.35 28.44
CA ASN A 531 -12.71 2.30 28.92
C ASN A 531 -11.31 2.52 28.36
N GLY A 532 -10.28 2.22 29.15
CA GLY A 532 -8.88 2.41 28.75
C GLY A 532 -8.23 3.67 29.30
N HIS A 533 -8.92 4.44 30.15
CA HIS A 533 -8.29 5.48 30.96
C HIS A 533 -7.12 4.92 31.78
N VAL A 534 -6.02 5.66 31.81
CA VAL A 534 -4.84 5.36 32.62
C VAL A 534 -4.50 6.57 33.51
N PRO A 535 -3.99 6.35 34.73
CA PRO A 535 -3.64 7.44 35.63
C PRO A 535 -2.45 8.26 35.09
N PRO A 536 -2.24 9.51 35.56
CA PRO A 536 -1.17 10.40 35.10
C PRO A 536 0.23 9.77 35.02
N GLY A 537 0.59 8.92 35.99
CA GLY A 537 1.89 8.25 36.00
C GLY A 537 2.10 7.29 34.82
N GLU A 538 1.04 6.64 34.33
CA GLU A 538 1.11 5.77 33.15
C GLU A 538 1.11 6.59 31.84
N VAL A 539 0.46 7.77 31.83
CA VAL A 539 0.59 8.73 30.71
C VAL A 539 2.04 9.18 30.55
N VAL A 540 2.65 9.65 31.65
CA VAL A 540 4.06 10.07 31.70
C VAL A 540 4.99 8.93 31.28
N LYS A 541 4.74 7.72 31.78
CA LYS A 541 5.51 6.53 31.40
C LYS A 541 5.45 6.23 29.89
N ALA A 542 4.28 6.39 29.26
CA ALA A 542 4.13 6.22 27.82
C ALA A 542 4.95 7.27 27.06
N LEU A 543 4.90 8.54 27.50
CA LEU A 543 5.67 9.63 26.91
C LEU A 543 7.18 9.43 27.09
N ASP A 544 7.67 9.08 28.28
CA ASP A 544 9.07 8.75 28.55
C ASP A 544 9.58 7.65 27.61
N CYS A 545 8.80 6.58 27.45
CA CYS A 545 9.22 5.46 26.61
C CYS A 545 9.27 5.83 25.13
N LEU A 546 8.29 6.58 24.63
CA LEU A 546 8.22 6.96 23.22
C LEU A 546 9.22 8.06 22.87
N THR A 547 9.36 9.08 23.72
CA THR A 547 10.13 10.31 23.41
C THR A 547 11.57 10.25 23.89
N GLU A 548 11.86 9.54 24.98
CA GLU A 548 13.20 9.45 25.59
C GLU A 548 13.76 8.02 25.62
N LYS A 549 12.93 7.00 25.38
CA LYS A 549 13.27 5.58 25.52
C LYS A 549 13.70 5.20 26.95
N THR A 550 13.09 5.88 27.92
CA THR A 550 13.23 5.63 29.37
C THR A 550 11.91 5.11 29.91
N SER A 551 11.92 4.52 31.12
CA SER A 551 10.70 4.08 31.81
C SER A 551 9.78 3.10 31.04
N CYS A 552 10.25 2.47 29.96
CA CYS A 552 9.47 1.52 29.17
C CYS A 552 9.01 0.33 30.02
N GLY A 553 7.79 -0.15 29.76
CA GLY A 553 7.29 -1.40 30.34
C GLY A 553 7.82 -2.62 29.60
N SER A 554 6.96 -3.57 29.28
CA SER A 554 7.36 -4.82 28.62
C SER A 554 7.57 -4.66 27.11
N TYR A 555 6.87 -3.70 26.50
CA TYR A 555 7.03 -3.38 25.08
C TYR A 555 8.30 -2.55 24.83
N THR A 556 9.08 -2.94 23.82
CA THR A 556 10.28 -2.21 23.39
C THR A 556 10.02 -1.47 22.10
N THR A 557 10.17 -0.14 22.11
CA THR A 557 10.00 0.71 20.92
C THR A 557 11.10 0.48 19.88
N HIS A 558 10.72 0.57 18.61
CA HIS A 558 11.65 0.41 17.47
C HIS A 558 12.50 1.67 17.23
N GLY A 559 12.08 2.82 17.76
CA GLY A 559 12.81 4.07 17.70
C GLY A 559 12.79 4.86 19.00
N THR A 560 13.16 6.13 18.88
CA THR A 560 12.99 7.17 19.91
C THR A 560 12.43 8.38 19.18
N TRP A 561 11.33 8.93 19.67
CA TRP A 561 10.45 9.81 18.91
C TRP A 561 10.25 11.15 19.65
N PRO A 562 11.31 11.95 19.86
CA PRO A 562 11.21 13.19 20.64
C PRO A 562 10.32 14.25 19.96
N ALA A 563 10.03 14.10 18.67
CA ALA A 563 9.12 14.96 17.93
C ALA A 563 7.68 14.44 17.89
N LEU A 564 7.31 13.46 18.73
CA LEU A 564 5.93 13.03 18.90
C LEU A 564 5.06 14.25 19.24
N ARG A 565 3.97 14.43 18.49
CA ARG A 565 3.18 15.66 18.58
C ARG A 565 2.52 15.85 19.94
N GLY A 566 2.12 14.81 20.64
CA GLY A 566 1.56 14.97 21.99
C GLY A 566 0.36 14.07 22.25
N LEU A 567 -0.67 14.64 22.88
CA LEU A 567 -1.84 13.89 23.37
C LEU A 567 -3.13 14.46 22.80
N MET A 568 -4.09 13.57 22.57
CA MET A 568 -5.48 13.91 22.32
C MET A 568 -6.33 13.31 23.43
N THR A 569 -7.43 14.00 23.79
CA THR A 569 -8.40 13.39 24.68
C THR A 569 -9.86 13.58 24.29
N TRP A 570 -10.60 12.49 24.45
CA TRP A 570 -12.01 12.55 24.78
C TRP A 570 -12.14 12.67 26.30
N SER A 571 -12.50 13.83 26.86
CA SER A 571 -12.80 15.11 26.23
C SER A 571 -12.47 16.28 27.17
N ILE A 572 -12.42 17.52 26.65
CA ILE A 572 -12.21 18.73 27.46
C ILE A 572 -13.24 18.81 28.60
N ASN A 573 -14.49 18.46 28.32
CA ASN A 573 -15.55 18.47 29.33
C ASN A 573 -15.31 17.43 30.42
N TRP A 574 -14.89 16.21 30.05
CA TRP A 574 -14.56 15.17 31.03
C TRP A 574 -13.30 15.49 31.84
N ASP A 575 -12.32 16.16 31.22
CA ASP A 575 -11.15 16.63 31.95
C ASP A 575 -11.53 17.73 32.95
N ARG A 576 -12.34 18.71 32.53
CA ARG A 576 -12.91 19.74 33.42
C ARG A 576 -13.67 19.12 34.59
N TYR A 577 -14.54 18.15 34.31
CA TYR A 577 -15.28 17.41 35.34
C TYR A 577 -14.33 16.72 36.34
N SER A 578 -13.17 16.30 35.86
CA SER A 578 -12.13 15.62 36.65
C SER A 578 -11.04 16.59 37.15
N ASN A 579 -11.36 17.89 37.27
CA ASN A 579 -10.46 18.94 37.74
C ASN A 579 -9.18 19.09 36.92
N TRP A 580 -9.29 18.99 35.60
CA TRP A 580 -8.19 19.21 34.65
C TRP A 580 -6.97 18.32 34.91
N GLU A 581 -7.18 17.06 35.29
CA GLU A 581 -6.08 16.15 35.62
C GLU A 581 -5.26 15.79 34.37
N PHE A 582 -5.92 15.53 33.23
CA PHE A 582 -5.27 15.19 31.98
C PHE A 582 -4.46 16.38 31.44
N GLN A 583 -5.09 17.56 31.35
CA GLN A 583 -4.42 18.79 30.94
C GLN A 583 -3.21 19.11 31.84
N ARG A 584 -3.37 19.06 33.17
CA ARG A 584 -2.24 19.33 34.09
C ARG A 584 -1.12 18.29 33.98
N THR A 585 -1.45 17.05 33.61
CA THR A 585 -0.44 16.01 33.35
C THR A 585 0.37 16.34 32.09
N PHE A 586 -0.31 16.76 31.02
CA PHE A 586 0.35 17.20 29.79
C PHE A 586 1.24 18.43 30.03
N ASP A 587 0.70 19.49 30.63
CA ASP A 587 1.44 20.73 30.93
C ASP A 587 2.62 20.47 31.87
N GLY A 588 2.44 19.56 32.84
CA GLY A 588 3.51 19.18 33.76
C GLY A 588 4.66 18.43 33.09
N TYR A 589 4.41 17.76 31.96
CA TYR A 589 5.40 17.02 31.21
C TYR A 589 6.13 17.90 30.17
N PHE A 590 5.38 18.63 29.34
CA PHE A 590 5.94 19.38 28.21
C PHE A 590 6.29 20.84 28.53
N GLY A 591 5.82 21.38 29.65
CA GLY A 591 5.93 22.81 29.99
C GLY A 591 4.96 23.66 29.19
#